data_AF-A0A2G8L163-F1
#
_entry.id   AF-A0A2G8L163-F1
#
_cell.length_a   1.000
_cell.length_b   1.000
_cell.length_c   1.000
_cell.angle_alpha   90.00
_cell.angle_beta   90.00
_cell.angle_gamma   90.00
#
_symmetry.space_group_name_H-M   'P 1'
#
loop_
_entity.id
_entity.type
_entity.pdbx_description
1 polymer ?
#
loop_
_entity_poly.entity_id
_entity_poly.type
_entity_poly.pdbx_seq_one_letter_code
_entity_poly.pdbx_strand_id
1 'polypeptide(L)'
;MAYRGRVLLSVDTMIGSPAPENPVLPMNHEELARAEKYLRRRKYRLYASFHEACMINETETQASIEFEVSIGNFGNKLEKNVTPQPSSTQPSNAVYDGLHYYFLPWLANKPLIVVDSYWEDISFRSESLNNLFTKIKKTEKLLKLVKTSLQSGAPATEVAAKLIATIDNLIKDCKKPLPSLVGQSGKANELDHRRYEQRSNTLREIIDAATKLRENATDIEEAIEEIDGYLTMLKELAVEPQNSLPDIVLWMLSGGKRVAYRRIPVYEVIYSSKGKEACGRYCGIVKTFFLKYPGNRGKSIGAERIPGTVRVGLWFGLELESDNFRKSLKDSHMAIFAETYENQMNIVGQWTSKGLPRPKFSDASGKIALPKDKFNCPDLWSWDGDWFVSLETSLLYDVDAGMTNFLEDCYEMQSRALPGAPWEVAAVTYATVRGDTLPKKEDIKCPKNWQWDDDWVVDINRGVDEEG
;
A
#
# COMPACT_ATOMS: atom_id res chain seq x y z
N MET A 1 -23.75 -2.65 -4.95
CA MET A 1 -22.69 -2.96 -5.95
C MET A 1 -21.95 -1.69 -6.27
N ALA A 2 -20.61 -1.70 -6.27
CA ALA A 2 -19.82 -0.61 -6.81
C ALA A 2 -19.31 -1.06 -8.18
N TYR A 3 -19.77 -0.41 -9.26
CA TYR A 3 -19.31 -0.71 -10.61
C TYR A 3 -17.91 -0.10 -10.79
N ARG A 4 -16.93 -0.94 -11.12
CA ARG A 4 -15.58 -0.51 -11.50
C ARG A 4 -15.36 -0.91 -12.94
N GLY A 5 -15.30 0.08 -13.81
CA GLY A 5 -15.15 -0.12 -15.23
C GLY A 5 -14.47 1.07 -15.86
N ARG A 6 -14.06 0.90 -17.12
CA ARG A 6 -13.59 1.99 -17.97
C ARG A 6 -14.68 2.22 -19.00
N VAL A 7 -14.98 3.49 -19.26
CA VAL A 7 -15.94 3.87 -20.29
C VAL A 7 -15.16 4.54 -21.41
N LEU A 8 -15.40 4.09 -22.63
CA LEU A 8 -14.94 4.79 -23.82
C LEU A 8 -15.97 5.88 -24.13
N LEU A 9 -15.54 7.14 -24.13
CA LEU A 9 -16.40 8.30 -24.36
C LEU A 9 -15.91 9.08 -25.59
N SER A 10 -16.84 9.50 -26.44
CA SER A 10 -16.64 10.59 -27.40
C SER A 10 -17.37 11.82 -26.87
N VAL A 11 -16.81 13.00 -27.10
CA VAL A 11 -17.39 14.27 -26.67
C VAL A 11 -17.45 15.18 -27.89
N ASP A 12 -18.66 15.52 -28.31
CA ASP A 12 -18.93 16.42 -29.42
C ASP A 12 -19.41 17.78 -28.90
N THR A 13 -18.81 18.86 -29.41
CA THR A 13 -19.19 20.23 -29.06
C THR A 13 -19.83 20.89 -30.28
N MET A 14 -21.09 21.30 -30.16
CA MET A 14 -21.84 21.99 -31.22
C MET A 14 -22.02 23.46 -30.84
N ILE A 15 -21.60 24.38 -31.71
CA ILE A 15 -21.76 25.82 -31.50
C ILE A 15 -23.02 26.29 -32.25
N GLY A 16 -23.91 27.01 -31.56
CA GLY A 16 -25.09 27.65 -32.17
C GLY A 16 -26.30 26.74 -32.36
N SER A 17 -26.23 25.47 -31.95
CA SER A 17 -27.37 24.53 -31.93
C SER A 17 -27.95 24.45 -30.50
N PRO A 18 -29.29 24.33 -30.35
CA PRO A 18 -29.88 24.02 -29.05
C PRO A 18 -29.36 22.67 -28.54
N ALA A 19 -29.28 22.53 -27.22
CA ALA A 19 -28.83 21.28 -26.60
C ALA A 19 -29.71 20.10 -27.09
N PRO A 20 -29.11 18.97 -27.48
CA PRO A 20 -29.88 17.82 -27.94
C PRO A 20 -30.76 17.28 -26.80
N GLU A 21 -31.98 16.84 -27.12
CA GLU A 21 -32.89 16.22 -26.14
C GLU A 21 -32.26 14.99 -25.47
N ASN A 22 -31.48 14.21 -26.24
CA ASN A 22 -30.70 13.08 -25.76
C ASN A 22 -29.20 13.35 -25.94
N PRO A 23 -28.50 13.84 -24.90
CA PRO A 23 -27.07 14.19 -24.98
C PRO A 23 -26.14 12.97 -24.93
N VAL A 24 -26.67 11.77 -24.67
CA VAL A 24 -25.89 10.53 -24.58
C VAL A 24 -26.38 9.59 -25.67
N LEU A 25 -25.53 9.40 -26.68
CA LEU A 25 -25.80 8.54 -27.83
C LEU A 25 -24.79 7.39 -27.88
N PRO A 26 -25.17 6.20 -28.38
CA PRO A 26 -24.21 5.15 -28.67
C PRO A 26 -23.18 5.64 -29.67
N MET A 27 -21.90 5.33 -29.41
CA MET A 27 -20.80 5.65 -30.32
C MET A 27 -20.96 4.92 -31.66
N ASN A 28 -20.65 5.59 -32.77
CA ASN A 28 -20.70 4.98 -34.08
C ASN A 28 -19.61 3.87 -34.21
N HIS A 29 -19.93 2.79 -34.93
CA HIS A 29 -19.01 1.67 -35.16
C HIS A 29 -17.70 2.09 -35.83
N GLU A 30 -17.74 3.06 -36.75
CA GLU A 30 -16.53 3.61 -37.38
C GLU A 30 -15.63 4.35 -36.38
N GLU A 31 -16.22 5.06 -35.42
CA GLU A 31 -15.48 5.75 -34.36
C GLU A 31 -14.83 4.74 -33.40
N LEU A 32 -15.58 3.71 -33.05
CA LEU A 32 -15.08 2.59 -32.24
C LEU A 32 -13.87 1.93 -32.92
N ALA A 33 -13.99 1.58 -34.21
CA ALA A 33 -12.90 0.98 -34.98
C ALA A 33 -11.65 1.87 -35.05
N ARG A 34 -11.82 3.20 -35.17
CA ARG A 34 -10.71 4.16 -35.11
C ARG A 34 -10.05 4.22 -33.74
N ALA A 35 -10.80 3.98 -32.67
CA ALA A 35 -10.30 4.01 -31.29
C ALA A 35 -9.60 2.70 -30.88
N GLU A 36 -9.94 1.56 -31.48
CA GLU A 36 -9.38 0.24 -31.15
C GLU A 36 -7.85 0.20 -31.16
N LYS A 37 -7.21 0.94 -32.09
CA LYS A 37 -5.74 1.01 -32.16
C LYS A 37 -5.09 1.54 -30.87
N TYR A 38 -5.78 2.40 -30.14
CA TYR A 38 -5.30 2.95 -28.86
C TYR A 38 -5.56 2.01 -27.67
N LEU A 39 -6.36 0.96 -27.85
CA LEU A 39 -6.70 -0.03 -26.81
C LEU A 39 -5.70 -1.19 -26.73
N ARG A 40 -4.63 -1.15 -27.54
CA ARG A 40 -3.60 -2.19 -27.54
C ARG A 40 -2.92 -2.25 -26.18
N ARG A 41 -3.08 -3.38 -25.50
CA ARG A 41 -2.49 -3.63 -24.18
C ARG A 41 -1.08 -4.23 -24.29
N ARG A 42 -0.25 -3.89 -23.31
CA ARG A 42 1.07 -4.47 -23.07
C ARG A 42 1.11 -5.09 -21.69
N LYS A 43 2.03 -6.04 -21.50
CA LYS A 43 2.29 -6.64 -20.20
C LYS A 43 3.06 -5.66 -19.30
N TYR A 44 2.49 -5.38 -18.14
CA TYR A 44 3.08 -4.61 -17.05
C TYR A 44 3.32 -5.53 -15.85
N ARG A 45 4.28 -5.17 -15.02
CA ARG A 45 4.58 -5.86 -13.76
C ARG A 45 4.62 -4.85 -12.61
N LEU A 46 3.92 -5.19 -11.53
CA LEU A 46 3.96 -4.49 -10.25
C LEU A 46 4.79 -5.32 -9.27
N TYR A 47 5.82 -4.70 -8.70
CA TYR A 47 6.53 -5.24 -7.54
C TYR A 47 6.14 -4.45 -6.29
N ALA A 48 5.83 -5.17 -5.21
CA ALA A 48 5.58 -4.61 -3.89
C ALA A 48 6.48 -5.30 -2.86
N SER A 49 7.56 -4.63 -2.45
CA SER A 49 8.52 -5.11 -1.46
C SER A 49 8.15 -4.60 -0.07
N PHE A 50 7.62 -5.47 0.79
CA PHE A 50 7.18 -5.11 2.13
C PHE A 50 8.38 -5.08 3.07
N HIS A 51 8.50 -4.04 3.89
CA HIS A 51 9.59 -3.91 4.85
C HIS A 51 9.10 -4.10 6.28
N GLU A 52 7.99 -3.45 6.63
CA GLU A 52 7.42 -3.42 7.97
C GLU A 52 5.89 -3.28 7.89
N ALA A 53 5.19 -3.89 8.84
CA ALA A 53 3.78 -3.62 9.12
C ALA A 53 3.63 -3.44 10.64
N CYS A 54 3.20 -2.26 11.06
CA CYS A 54 3.12 -1.87 12.46
C CYS A 54 1.96 -0.89 12.71
N MET A 55 1.79 -0.45 13.96
CA MET A 55 0.63 0.35 14.37
C MET A 55 -0.71 -0.33 14.04
N ILE A 56 -0.72 -1.67 14.01
CA ILE A 56 -1.92 -2.46 13.72
C ILE A 56 -2.83 -2.38 14.94
N ASN A 57 -4.09 -2.05 14.71
CA ASN A 57 -5.07 -1.93 15.78
C ASN A 57 -5.45 -3.32 16.32
N GLU A 58 -5.54 -3.44 17.65
CA GLU A 58 -5.96 -4.66 18.35
C GLU A 58 -7.27 -5.27 17.83
N THR A 59 -8.23 -4.45 17.39
CA THR A 59 -9.50 -4.96 16.86
C THR A 59 -9.33 -5.84 15.63
N GLU A 60 -8.21 -5.69 14.92
CA GLU A 60 -7.92 -6.40 13.67
C GLU A 60 -7.03 -7.63 13.88
N THR A 61 -6.52 -7.86 15.10
CA THR A 61 -5.54 -8.92 15.41
C THR A 61 -6.17 -10.22 15.94
N GLN A 62 -7.51 -10.30 15.95
CA GLN A 62 -8.26 -11.50 16.37
C GLN A 62 -8.06 -12.71 15.45
N ALA A 63 -7.47 -12.51 14.28
CA ALA A 63 -7.10 -13.56 13.34
C ALA A 63 -5.80 -13.18 12.63
N SER A 64 -5.21 -14.15 11.90
CA SER A 64 -4.00 -13.91 11.12
C SER A 64 -4.21 -12.80 10.09
N ILE A 65 -3.17 -11.98 9.95
CA ILE A 65 -3.16 -10.81 9.09
C ILE A 65 -2.39 -11.12 7.82
N GLU A 66 -2.95 -10.68 6.70
CA GLU A 66 -2.37 -10.79 5.37
C GLU A 66 -2.49 -9.45 4.65
N PHE A 67 -1.49 -9.09 3.84
CA PHE A 67 -1.57 -7.96 2.94
C PHE A 67 -1.77 -8.45 1.51
N GLU A 68 -2.77 -7.93 0.81
CA GLU A 68 -3.04 -8.21 -0.61
C GLU A 68 -2.76 -6.96 -1.46
N VAL A 69 -2.13 -7.13 -2.62
CA VAL A 69 -1.83 -6.05 -3.56
C VAL A 69 -2.54 -6.34 -4.88
N SER A 70 -3.30 -5.36 -5.38
CA SER A 70 -4.01 -5.49 -6.65
C SER A 70 -3.90 -4.23 -7.50
N ILE A 71 -4.05 -4.39 -8.81
CA ILE A 71 -4.18 -3.28 -9.77
C ILE A 71 -5.30 -3.61 -10.76
N GLY A 72 -6.37 -2.83 -10.70
CA GLY A 72 -7.63 -3.18 -11.37
C GLY A 72 -8.16 -4.53 -10.87
N ASN A 73 -8.29 -5.49 -11.78
CA ASN A 73 -8.73 -6.85 -11.48
C ASN A 73 -7.57 -7.80 -11.16
N PHE A 74 -6.34 -7.46 -11.57
CA PHE A 74 -5.17 -8.31 -11.38
C PHE A 74 -4.72 -8.29 -9.92
N GLY A 75 -4.45 -9.47 -9.36
CA GLY A 75 -4.08 -9.65 -7.95
C GLY A 75 -5.24 -9.57 -6.96
N ASN A 76 -6.48 -9.35 -7.41
CA ASN A 76 -7.66 -9.41 -6.55
C ASN A 76 -8.11 -10.87 -6.37
N LYS A 77 -7.97 -11.45 -5.18
CA LYS A 77 -8.33 -12.86 -4.93
C LYS A 77 -9.82 -13.18 -5.09
N LEU A 78 -10.69 -12.17 -5.05
CA LEU A 78 -12.13 -12.34 -5.24
C LEU A 78 -12.53 -12.31 -6.72
N GLU A 79 -11.64 -11.88 -7.61
CA GLU A 79 -11.90 -11.84 -9.05
C GLU A 79 -11.65 -13.21 -9.68
N LYS A 80 -12.64 -13.73 -10.39
CA LYS A 80 -12.57 -15.06 -11.03
C LYS A 80 -12.28 -14.99 -12.53
N ASN A 81 -12.37 -13.80 -13.12
CA ASN A 81 -12.19 -13.60 -14.56
C ASN A 81 -10.74 -13.36 -14.98
N VAL A 82 -9.79 -13.38 -14.04
CA VAL A 82 -8.36 -13.24 -14.32
C VAL A 82 -7.59 -14.42 -13.73
N THR A 83 -6.43 -14.73 -14.32
CA THR A 83 -5.54 -15.77 -13.78
C THR A 83 -5.17 -15.43 -12.34
N PRO A 84 -5.31 -16.38 -11.39
CA PRO A 84 -4.85 -16.20 -10.01
C PRO A 84 -3.36 -15.86 -9.96
N GLN A 85 -2.97 -15.00 -9.03
CA GLN A 85 -1.58 -14.57 -8.86
C GLN A 85 -1.20 -14.60 -7.38
N PRO A 86 0.10 -14.79 -7.06
CA PRO A 86 0.62 -14.69 -5.70
C PRO A 86 0.65 -13.22 -5.27
N SER A 87 -0.54 -12.66 -5.03
CA SER A 87 -0.78 -11.24 -4.80
C SER A 87 -0.89 -10.87 -3.33
N SER A 88 -0.42 -11.74 -2.43
CA SER A 88 -0.54 -11.53 -1.00
C SER A 88 0.65 -12.07 -0.21
N THR A 89 0.85 -11.50 0.98
CA THR A 89 1.84 -11.97 1.94
C THR A 89 1.37 -13.28 2.58
N GLN A 90 2.28 -14.02 3.19
CA GLN A 90 1.87 -15.12 4.07
C GLN A 90 1.03 -14.56 5.23
N PRO A 91 -0.07 -15.23 5.61
CA PRO A 91 -0.83 -14.88 6.81
C PRO A 91 0.05 -15.09 8.06
N SER A 92 0.14 -14.07 8.92
CA SER A 92 0.94 -14.12 10.15
C SER A 92 0.16 -13.51 11.30
N ASN A 93 0.40 -13.99 12.53
CA ASN A 93 -0.24 -13.42 13.71
C ASN A 93 0.46 -12.13 14.13
N ALA A 94 -0.32 -11.13 14.52
CA ALA A 94 0.24 -9.88 14.97
C ALA A 94 0.75 -9.99 16.41
N VAL A 95 1.92 -9.41 16.66
CA VAL A 95 2.61 -9.39 17.96
C VAL A 95 2.36 -8.05 18.62
N TYR A 96 2.03 -8.05 19.92
CA TYR A 96 1.85 -6.84 20.70
C TYR A 96 3.19 -6.13 20.92
N ASP A 97 3.22 -4.81 20.75
CA ASP A 97 4.43 -4.00 20.89
C ASP A 97 4.81 -3.66 22.34
N GLY A 98 4.02 -4.12 23.32
CA GLY A 98 4.22 -3.82 24.74
C GLY A 98 3.65 -2.47 25.18
N LEU A 99 3.04 -1.69 24.28
CA LEU A 99 2.54 -0.35 24.55
C LEU A 99 1.06 -0.19 24.16
N HIS A 100 0.76 -0.25 22.86
CA HIS A 100 -0.59 0.08 22.37
C HIS A 100 -0.96 -0.58 21.05
N TYR A 101 0.01 -0.96 20.23
CA TYR A 101 -0.25 -1.48 18.89
C TYR A 101 0.32 -2.87 18.70
N TYR A 102 0.01 -3.42 17.54
CA TYR A 102 0.57 -4.68 17.09
C TYR A 102 1.40 -4.49 15.81
N PHE A 103 2.28 -5.44 15.53
CA PHE A 103 3.10 -5.47 14.34
C PHE A 103 3.23 -6.89 13.79
N LEU A 104 3.62 -7.00 12.51
CA LEU A 104 4.01 -8.29 11.93
C LEU A 104 5.54 -8.43 11.99
N PRO A 105 6.07 -9.48 12.62
CA PRO A 105 7.50 -9.66 12.85
C PRO A 105 8.22 -10.22 11.60
N TRP A 106 8.09 -9.53 10.47
CA TRP A 106 8.89 -9.88 9.29
C TRP A 106 10.37 -9.65 9.60
N LEU A 107 11.13 -10.74 9.78
CA LEU A 107 12.56 -10.71 10.10
C LEU A 107 13.40 -10.39 8.86
N ALA A 108 14.43 -11.21 8.58
CA ALA A 108 15.29 -11.04 7.42
C ALA A 108 14.55 -11.29 6.09
N ASN A 109 13.60 -12.22 6.07
CA ASN A 109 12.83 -12.57 4.89
C ASN A 109 11.63 -11.63 4.75
N LYS A 110 11.78 -10.65 3.87
CA LYS A 110 10.79 -9.61 3.61
C LYS A 110 9.84 -10.05 2.48
N PRO A 111 8.50 -9.96 2.64
CA PRO A 111 7.57 -10.35 1.59
C PRO A 111 7.74 -9.51 0.32
N LEU A 112 7.77 -10.19 -0.84
CA LEU A 112 7.77 -9.56 -2.16
C LEU A 112 6.59 -10.07 -2.96
N ILE A 113 5.67 -9.18 -3.33
CA ILE A 113 4.52 -9.49 -4.17
C ILE A 113 4.80 -9.05 -5.60
N VAL A 114 4.48 -9.91 -6.57
CA VAL A 114 4.59 -9.63 -8.00
C VAL A 114 3.24 -9.82 -8.66
N VAL A 115 2.71 -8.76 -9.28
CA VAL A 115 1.44 -8.80 -10.01
C VAL A 115 1.68 -8.47 -11.48
N ASP A 116 1.41 -9.44 -12.35
CA ASP A 116 1.42 -9.28 -13.80
C ASP A 116 0.04 -8.76 -14.25
N SER A 117 0.02 -7.71 -15.09
CA SER A 117 -1.21 -7.09 -15.57
C SER A 117 -1.08 -6.60 -17.02
N TYR A 118 -2.20 -6.28 -17.67
CA TYR A 118 -2.22 -5.86 -19.08
C TYR A 118 -2.98 -4.55 -19.25
N TRP A 119 -2.30 -3.53 -19.77
CA TRP A 119 -2.83 -2.18 -19.91
C TRP A 119 -2.35 -1.49 -21.18
N GLU A 120 -3.10 -0.50 -21.66
CA GLU A 120 -2.67 0.39 -22.73
C GLU A 120 -1.41 1.15 -22.30
N ASP A 121 -0.45 1.27 -23.23
CA ASP A 121 0.80 1.96 -22.95
C ASP A 121 0.62 3.48 -23.10
N ILE A 122 0.24 4.08 -21.98
CA ILE A 122 0.07 5.53 -21.81
C ILE A 122 1.29 6.18 -21.13
N SER A 123 2.46 5.55 -21.20
CA SER A 123 3.70 6.02 -20.55
C SER A 123 3.96 7.51 -20.85
N PHE A 124 3.85 7.94 -22.10
CA PHE A 124 4.05 9.34 -22.50
C PHE A 124 3.14 10.35 -21.74
N ARG A 125 1.92 9.96 -21.36
CA ARG A 125 1.02 10.79 -20.52
C ARG A 125 1.55 10.88 -19.09
N SER A 126 1.85 9.74 -18.48
CA SER A 126 2.36 9.67 -17.10
C SER A 126 3.74 10.32 -16.96
N GLU A 127 4.62 10.15 -17.94
CA GLU A 127 5.94 10.78 -17.98
C GLU A 127 5.83 12.31 -18.04
N SER A 128 4.93 12.85 -18.87
CA SER A 128 4.66 14.29 -18.94
C SER A 128 4.11 14.82 -17.62
N LEU A 129 3.17 14.08 -17.02
CA LEU A 129 2.58 14.40 -15.73
C LEU A 129 3.63 14.42 -14.61
N ASN A 130 4.50 13.41 -14.54
CA ASN A 130 5.56 13.31 -13.54
C ASN A 130 6.63 14.40 -13.69
N ASN A 131 6.95 14.78 -14.93
CA ASN A 131 7.82 15.92 -15.20
C ASN A 131 7.21 17.20 -14.61
N LEU A 132 5.94 17.48 -14.88
CA LEU A 132 5.24 18.65 -14.33
C LEU A 132 5.19 18.63 -12.81
N PHE A 133 4.85 17.49 -12.19
CA PHE A 133 4.89 17.36 -10.72
C PHE A 133 6.27 17.60 -10.13
N THR A 134 7.33 17.17 -10.83
CA THR A 134 8.71 17.44 -10.40
C THR A 134 9.00 18.94 -10.40
N LYS A 135 8.59 19.66 -11.46
CA LYS A 135 8.72 21.13 -11.55
C LYS A 135 7.94 21.81 -10.42
N ILE A 136 6.66 21.48 -10.25
CA ILE A 136 5.77 22.03 -9.21
C ILE A 136 6.40 21.85 -7.82
N LYS A 137 6.75 20.62 -7.46
CA LYS A 137 7.26 20.31 -6.11
C LYS A 137 8.56 21.05 -5.81
N LYS A 138 9.44 21.19 -6.81
CA LYS A 138 10.71 21.91 -6.64
C LYS A 138 10.47 23.40 -6.44
N THR A 139 9.61 24.01 -7.25
CA THR A 139 9.23 25.42 -7.12
C THR A 139 8.51 25.69 -5.79
N GLU A 140 7.56 24.85 -5.38
CA GLU A 140 6.88 24.96 -4.08
C GLU A 140 7.87 24.90 -2.91
N LYS A 141 8.85 23.99 -2.97
CA LYS A 141 9.89 23.87 -1.93
C LYS A 141 10.71 25.16 -1.84
N LEU A 142 11.16 25.69 -2.97
CA LEU A 142 11.97 26.91 -3.01
C LEU A 142 11.18 28.13 -2.55
N LEU A 143 9.94 28.29 -3.03
CA LEU A 143 9.06 29.38 -2.62
C LEU A 143 8.72 29.32 -1.13
N LYS A 144 8.52 28.11 -0.57
CA LYS A 144 8.34 27.94 0.88
C LYS A 144 9.55 28.44 1.67
N LEU A 145 10.77 28.20 1.19
CA LEU A 145 11.98 28.72 1.85
C LEU A 145 12.04 30.26 1.81
N VAL A 146 11.62 30.88 0.70
CA VAL A 146 11.51 32.36 0.61
C VAL A 146 10.49 32.87 1.63
N LYS A 147 9.27 32.32 1.62
CA LYS A 147 8.19 32.70 2.55
C LYS A 147 8.61 32.54 4.02
N THR A 148 9.26 31.43 4.38
CA THR A 148 9.78 31.21 5.73
C THR A 148 10.89 32.20 6.10
N SER A 149 11.77 32.54 5.16
CA SER A 149 12.85 33.53 5.42
C SER A 149 12.26 34.93 5.67
N LEU A 150 11.28 35.33 4.86
CA LEU A 150 10.54 36.58 5.03
C LEU A 150 9.85 36.64 6.41
N GLN A 151 9.11 35.59 6.77
CA GLN A 151 8.42 35.49 8.07
C GLN A 151 9.37 35.51 9.28
N SER A 152 10.60 35.03 9.11
CA SER A 152 11.61 35.05 10.18
C SER A 152 12.30 36.40 10.38
N GLY A 153 11.99 37.41 9.54
CA GLY A 153 12.67 38.72 9.59
C GLY A 153 14.11 38.68 9.08
N ALA A 154 14.44 37.74 8.18
CA ALA A 154 15.77 37.66 7.58
C ALA A 154 16.11 38.95 6.80
N PRO A 155 17.40 39.29 6.60
CA PRO A 155 17.79 40.48 5.85
C PRO A 155 17.18 40.49 4.44
N ALA A 156 16.68 41.65 4.01
CA ALA A 156 16.02 41.80 2.71
C ALA A 156 16.89 41.31 1.53
N THR A 157 18.21 41.51 1.61
CA THR A 157 19.18 41.02 0.62
C THR A 157 19.23 39.49 0.53
N GLU A 158 19.09 38.79 1.65
CA GLU A 158 19.04 37.33 1.69
C GLU A 158 17.73 36.81 1.08
N VAL A 159 16.61 37.41 1.45
CA VAL A 159 15.28 37.04 0.91
C VAL A 159 15.23 37.27 -0.59
N ALA A 160 15.72 38.42 -1.06
CA ALA A 160 15.84 38.74 -2.49
C ALA A 160 16.73 37.74 -3.23
N ALA A 161 17.89 37.35 -2.67
CA ALA A 161 18.74 36.34 -3.28
C ALA A 161 18.05 34.97 -3.42
N LYS A 162 17.29 34.54 -2.40
CA LYS A 162 16.50 33.30 -2.45
C LYS A 162 15.35 33.37 -3.47
N LEU A 163 14.69 34.53 -3.56
CA LEU A 163 13.63 34.78 -4.53
C LEU A 163 14.17 34.71 -5.96
N ILE A 164 15.26 35.43 -6.25
CA ILE A 164 16.00 35.40 -7.53
C ILE A 164 16.38 33.96 -7.90
N ALA A 165 16.96 33.21 -6.97
CA ALA A 165 17.30 31.81 -7.18
C ALA A 165 16.07 30.92 -7.46
N THR A 166 14.92 31.25 -6.86
CA THR A 166 13.65 30.55 -7.11
C THR A 166 13.16 30.80 -8.52
N ILE A 167 13.17 32.06 -8.99
CA ILE A 167 12.79 32.44 -10.35
C ILE A 167 13.73 31.80 -11.38
N ASP A 168 15.04 31.85 -11.16
CA ASP A 168 16.04 31.23 -12.05
C ASP A 168 15.85 29.72 -12.17
N ASN A 169 15.51 29.04 -11.07
CA ASN A 169 15.19 27.62 -11.09
C ASN A 169 13.88 27.34 -11.83
N LEU A 170 12.83 28.14 -11.62
CA LEU A 170 11.57 28.01 -12.34
C LEU A 170 11.78 28.13 -13.86
N ILE A 171 12.48 29.18 -14.30
CA ILE A 171 12.81 29.39 -15.72
C ILE A 171 13.59 28.19 -16.27
N LYS A 172 14.64 27.76 -15.56
CA LYS A 172 15.48 26.63 -15.97
C LYS A 172 14.68 25.34 -16.11
N ASP A 173 13.82 25.05 -15.14
CA ASP A 173 13.02 23.82 -15.14
C ASP A 173 11.93 23.88 -16.21
N CYS A 174 11.25 25.02 -16.41
CA CYS A 174 10.27 25.20 -17.48
C CYS A 174 10.89 25.07 -18.88
N LYS A 175 12.14 25.51 -19.08
CA LYS A 175 12.89 25.35 -20.34
C LYS A 175 13.17 23.88 -20.72
N LYS A 176 13.15 22.95 -19.76
CA LYS A 176 13.25 21.53 -20.08
C LYS A 176 11.98 21.05 -20.80
N PRO A 177 12.09 20.51 -22.03
CA PRO A 177 10.92 20.07 -22.79
C PRO A 177 10.23 18.90 -22.10
N LEU A 178 8.92 18.80 -22.30
CA LEU A 178 8.17 17.60 -21.91
C LEU A 178 8.56 16.41 -22.82
N PRO A 179 8.35 15.17 -22.37
CA PRO A 179 8.61 13.98 -23.19
C PRO A 179 7.91 14.08 -24.55
N SER A 180 8.70 13.96 -25.62
CA SER A 180 8.20 14.07 -26.99
C SER A 180 7.21 12.95 -27.32
N LEU A 181 6.17 13.29 -28.09
CA LEU A 181 5.24 12.34 -28.70
C LEU A 181 5.79 11.72 -30.00
N VAL A 182 6.96 12.15 -30.47
CA VAL A 182 7.63 11.56 -31.64
C VAL A 182 7.90 10.08 -31.35
N GLY A 183 7.50 9.21 -32.29
CA GLY A 183 7.62 7.75 -32.14
C GLY A 183 6.50 7.09 -31.31
N GLN A 184 5.51 7.85 -30.84
CA GLN A 184 4.29 7.30 -30.21
C GLN A 184 3.16 7.03 -31.22
N SER A 185 3.50 6.94 -32.51
CA SER A 185 2.56 6.64 -33.60
C SER A 185 1.81 5.34 -33.31
N GLY A 186 0.48 5.43 -33.31
CA GLY A 186 -0.42 4.30 -32.99
C GLY A 186 -0.76 4.16 -31.50
N LYS A 187 -0.21 4.99 -30.60
CA LYS A 187 -0.58 5.04 -29.17
C LYS A 187 -1.16 6.39 -28.76
N ALA A 188 -0.55 7.49 -29.22
CA ALA A 188 -1.04 8.84 -28.94
C ALA A 188 -2.21 9.20 -29.87
N ASN A 189 -3.24 9.82 -29.30
CA ASN A 189 -4.41 10.32 -30.03
C ASN A 189 -4.33 11.83 -30.27
N GLU A 190 -5.30 12.39 -31.01
CA GLU A 190 -5.33 13.83 -31.34
C GLU A 190 -5.33 14.71 -30.08
N LEU A 191 -6.06 14.32 -29.04
CA LEU A 191 -6.09 15.05 -27.78
C LEU A 191 -4.72 15.07 -27.09
N ASP A 192 -3.94 13.98 -27.18
CA ASP A 192 -2.57 13.95 -26.67
C ASP A 192 -1.69 15.00 -27.36
N HIS A 193 -1.80 15.14 -28.68
CA HIS A 193 -1.08 16.16 -29.44
C HIS A 193 -1.48 17.57 -29.03
N ARG A 194 -2.79 17.86 -28.95
CA ARG A 194 -3.30 19.17 -28.51
C ARG A 194 -2.88 19.50 -27.08
N ARG A 195 -2.90 18.54 -26.16
CA ARG A 195 -2.44 18.74 -24.78
C ARG A 195 -0.95 18.95 -24.70
N TYR A 196 -0.15 18.26 -25.51
CA TYR A 196 1.29 18.49 -25.58
C TYR A 196 1.60 19.91 -26.08
N GLU A 197 0.92 20.37 -27.13
CA GLU A 197 1.05 21.74 -27.64
C GLU A 197 0.63 22.78 -26.59
N GLN A 198 -0.53 22.60 -25.96
CA GLN A 198 -1.01 23.48 -24.88
C GLN A 198 0.00 23.56 -23.74
N ARG A 199 0.44 22.42 -23.20
CA ARG A 199 1.44 22.37 -22.12
C ARG A 199 2.74 23.05 -22.53
N SER A 200 3.20 22.84 -23.76
CA SER A 200 4.43 23.45 -24.27
C SER A 200 4.31 24.97 -24.43
N ASN A 201 3.16 25.45 -24.89
CA ASN A 201 2.89 26.88 -25.04
C ASN A 201 2.77 27.58 -23.69
N THR A 202 2.01 27.03 -22.75
CA THR A 202 1.89 27.59 -21.40
C THR A 202 3.22 27.58 -20.65
N LEU A 203 4.06 26.54 -20.81
CA LEU A 203 5.42 26.56 -20.25
C LEU A 203 6.27 27.71 -20.83
N ARG A 204 6.10 28.06 -22.11
CA ARG A 204 6.78 29.20 -22.74
C ARG A 204 6.27 30.52 -22.18
N GLU A 205 4.96 30.67 -22.02
CA GLU A 205 4.35 31.85 -21.39
C GLU A 205 4.89 32.06 -19.97
N ILE A 206 4.98 30.99 -19.17
CA ILE A 206 5.58 31.04 -17.82
C ILE A 206 7.05 31.46 -17.88
N ILE A 207 7.83 30.96 -18.85
CA ILE A 207 9.23 31.36 -19.02
C ILE A 207 9.34 32.86 -19.32
N ASP A 208 8.53 33.36 -20.24
CA ASP A 208 8.56 34.77 -20.66
C ASP A 208 8.13 35.68 -19.51
N ALA A 209 7.05 35.32 -18.80
CA ALA A 209 6.56 36.06 -17.64
C ALA A 209 7.57 36.04 -16.48
N ALA A 210 8.11 34.86 -16.13
CA ALA A 210 9.11 34.73 -15.08
C ALA A 210 10.42 35.47 -15.42
N THR A 211 10.81 35.54 -16.71
CA THR A 211 11.98 36.31 -17.15
C THR A 211 11.75 37.82 -16.96
N LYS A 212 10.55 38.32 -17.27
CA LYS A 212 10.20 39.72 -16.99
C LYS A 212 10.18 40.02 -15.50
N LEU A 213 9.61 39.13 -14.69
CA LEU A 213 9.63 39.26 -13.23
C LEU A 213 11.07 39.29 -12.71
N ARG A 214 11.94 38.43 -13.24
CA ARG A 214 13.37 38.34 -12.87
C ARG A 214 14.15 39.63 -13.11
N GLU A 215 13.76 40.42 -14.10
CA GLU A 215 14.41 41.69 -14.50
C GLU A 215 13.82 42.91 -13.79
N ASN A 216 12.51 42.86 -13.47
CA ASN A 216 11.75 44.04 -13.02
C ASN A 216 11.25 43.96 -11.58
N ALA A 217 11.44 42.84 -10.86
CA ALA A 217 10.95 42.69 -9.48
C ALA A 217 11.57 43.73 -8.54
N THR A 218 10.73 44.63 -8.01
CA THR A 218 11.10 45.63 -7.00
C THR A 218 10.55 45.31 -5.62
N ASP A 219 9.43 44.59 -5.55
CA ASP A 219 8.75 44.19 -4.32
C ASP A 219 8.77 42.66 -4.16
N ILE A 220 9.08 42.19 -2.94
CA ILE A 220 9.28 40.76 -2.68
C ILE A 220 7.93 40.04 -2.58
N GLU A 221 6.95 40.66 -1.94
CA GLU A 221 5.62 40.15 -1.71
C GLU A 221 4.84 40.00 -3.03
N GLU A 222 4.87 41.03 -3.90
CA GLU A 222 4.27 40.97 -5.23
C GLU A 222 4.93 39.88 -6.09
N ALA A 223 6.26 39.75 -6.03
CA ALA A 223 6.97 38.70 -6.76
C ALA A 223 6.64 37.29 -6.26
N ILE A 224 6.39 37.12 -4.95
CA ILE A 224 5.92 35.85 -4.39
C ILE A 224 4.52 35.51 -4.93
N GLU A 225 3.62 36.49 -5.01
CA GLU A 225 2.26 36.31 -5.54
C GLU A 225 2.28 35.90 -7.02
N GLU A 226 3.13 36.54 -7.83
CA GLU A 226 3.32 36.14 -9.23
C GLU A 226 3.81 34.69 -9.37
N ILE A 227 4.77 34.27 -8.54
CA ILE A 227 5.28 32.89 -8.56
C ILE A 227 4.20 31.89 -8.12
N ASP A 228 3.34 32.24 -7.16
CA ASP A 228 2.16 31.43 -6.81
C ASP A 228 1.18 31.32 -8.00
N GLY A 229 1.02 32.39 -8.79
CA GLY A 229 0.29 32.38 -10.05
C GLY A 229 0.87 31.37 -11.06
N TYR A 230 2.19 31.43 -11.30
CA TYR A 230 2.87 30.46 -12.18
C TYR A 230 2.75 29.02 -11.67
N LEU A 231 2.82 28.81 -10.35
CA LEU A 231 2.60 27.51 -9.72
C LEU A 231 1.18 26.99 -9.95
N THR A 232 0.18 27.87 -9.92
CA THR A 232 -1.21 27.53 -10.20
C THR A 232 -1.37 27.06 -11.64
N MET A 233 -0.81 27.81 -12.60
CA MET A 233 -0.78 27.40 -14.01
C MET A 233 -0.10 26.03 -14.20
N LEU A 234 1.05 25.79 -13.56
CA LEU A 234 1.72 24.48 -13.62
C LEU A 234 0.84 23.35 -13.08
N LYS A 235 0.11 23.58 -11.98
CA LYS A 235 -0.81 22.59 -11.39
C LYS A 235 -1.97 22.27 -12.32
N GLU A 236 -2.51 23.26 -13.02
CA GLU A 236 -3.55 23.06 -14.04
C GLU A 236 -3.04 22.20 -15.22
N LEU A 237 -1.79 22.42 -15.65
CA LEU A 237 -1.15 21.58 -16.68
C LEU A 237 -0.96 20.11 -16.21
N ALA A 238 -0.79 19.91 -14.89
CA ALA A 238 -0.57 18.61 -14.25
C ALA A 238 -1.88 17.85 -13.94
N VAL A 239 -2.92 18.04 -14.74
CA VAL A 239 -4.13 17.20 -14.75
C VAL A 239 -4.04 16.22 -15.91
N GLU A 240 -4.46 14.96 -15.73
CA GLU A 240 -4.50 13.95 -16.81
C GLU A 240 -5.88 13.27 -16.89
N PRO A 241 -6.79 13.75 -17.77
CA PRO A 241 -8.15 13.21 -17.88
C PRO A 241 -8.19 11.88 -18.64
N GLN A 242 -7.17 11.57 -19.46
CA GLN A 242 -7.14 10.35 -20.28
C GLN A 242 -6.40 9.19 -19.58
N ASN A 243 -6.48 9.10 -18.25
CA ASN A 243 -5.80 8.03 -17.51
C ASN A 243 -6.58 6.71 -17.61
N SER A 244 -5.99 5.70 -18.24
CA SER A 244 -6.56 4.35 -18.37
C SER A 244 -6.00 3.32 -17.38
N LEU A 245 -4.96 3.70 -16.61
CA LEU A 245 -4.33 2.86 -15.60
C LEU A 245 -5.06 3.00 -14.25
N PRO A 246 -5.58 1.91 -13.68
CA PRO A 246 -6.26 1.96 -12.38
C PRO A 246 -5.26 2.12 -11.24
N ASP A 247 -5.71 2.65 -10.11
CA ASP A 247 -4.89 2.70 -8.90
C ASP A 247 -4.47 1.30 -8.45
N ILE A 248 -3.31 1.24 -7.80
CA ILE A 248 -2.89 0.10 -6.99
C ILE A 248 -3.65 0.15 -5.67
N VAL A 249 -4.13 -0.99 -5.21
CA VAL A 249 -4.82 -1.13 -3.93
C VAL A 249 -4.05 -2.10 -3.06
N LEU A 250 -3.58 -1.60 -1.92
CA LEU A 250 -3.07 -2.41 -0.82
C LEU A 250 -4.23 -2.68 0.14
N TRP A 251 -4.59 -3.94 0.34
CA TRP A 251 -5.56 -4.38 1.33
C TRP A 251 -4.86 -5.03 2.51
N MET A 252 -5.36 -4.78 3.71
CA MET A 252 -5.08 -5.57 4.91
C MET A 252 -6.29 -6.48 5.14
N LEU A 253 -6.02 -7.77 5.30
CA LEU A 253 -7.01 -8.81 5.56
C LEU A 253 -6.77 -9.36 6.97
N SER A 254 -7.85 -9.64 7.69
CA SER A 254 -7.84 -10.37 8.96
C SER A 254 -8.82 -11.54 8.83
N GLY A 255 -8.32 -12.77 9.00
CA GLY A 255 -9.13 -13.99 8.82
C GLY A 255 -9.78 -14.10 7.43
N GLY A 256 -9.10 -13.62 6.39
CA GLY A 256 -9.59 -13.58 5.00
C GLY A 256 -10.60 -12.47 4.69
N LYS A 257 -10.95 -11.61 5.66
CA LYS A 257 -11.84 -10.45 5.44
C LYS A 257 -11.00 -9.19 5.25
N ARG A 258 -11.31 -8.40 4.22
CA ARG A 258 -10.68 -7.09 3.98
C ARG A 258 -11.11 -6.08 5.04
N VAL A 259 -10.18 -5.66 5.88
CA VAL A 259 -10.44 -4.79 7.05
C VAL A 259 -9.91 -3.38 6.89
N ALA A 260 -8.85 -3.17 6.11
CA ALA A 260 -8.30 -1.84 5.81
C ALA A 260 -7.66 -1.79 4.43
N TYR A 261 -7.46 -0.59 3.89
CA TYR A 261 -6.85 -0.42 2.58
C TYR A 261 -6.12 0.91 2.37
N ARG A 262 -5.29 0.94 1.32
CA ARG A 262 -4.72 2.16 0.74
C ARG A 262 -4.86 2.10 -0.78
N ARG A 263 -5.33 3.18 -1.39
CA ARG A 263 -5.25 3.40 -2.84
C ARG A 263 -4.04 4.26 -3.18
N ILE A 264 -3.33 3.88 -4.23
CA ILE A 264 -2.08 4.51 -4.67
C ILE A 264 -2.19 4.74 -6.19
N PRO A 265 -2.23 6.00 -6.63
CA PRO A 265 -2.27 6.30 -8.06
C PRO A 265 -1.02 5.80 -8.77
N VAL A 266 -1.19 5.18 -9.93
CA VAL A 266 -0.08 4.55 -10.67
C VAL A 266 1.00 5.54 -11.07
N TYR A 267 0.63 6.78 -11.44
CA TYR A 267 1.60 7.80 -11.80
C TYR A 267 2.60 8.09 -10.67
N GLU A 268 2.28 7.81 -9.41
CA GLU A 268 3.20 8.00 -8.28
C GLU A 268 4.30 6.93 -8.21
N VAL A 269 4.11 5.75 -8.81
CA VAL A 269 5.02 4.60 -8.68
C VAL A 269 5.48 4.00 -10.01
N ILE A 270 5.00 4.55 -11.13
CA ILE A 270 5.35 4.08 -12.47
C ILE A 270 6.83 4.34 -12.81
N TYR A 271 7.47 3.38 -13.45
CA TYR A 271 8.83 3.47 -13.94
C TYR A 271 8.87 3.98 -15.38
N SER A 272 9.91 4.75 -15.71
CA SER A 272 10.25 5.12 -17.08
C SER A 272 11.76 5.10 -17.26
N SER A 273 12.21 4.50 -18.35
CA SER A 273 13.61 4.50 -18.79
C SER A 273 14.11 5.88 -19.26
N LYS A 274 13.22 6.88 -19.44
CA LYS A 274 13.58 8.25 -19.86
C LYS A 274 14.18 9.10 -18.73
N GLY A 275 14.27 8.56 -17.52
CA GLY A 275 14.96 9.19 -16.39
C GLY A 275 14.04 9.47 -15.20
N LYS A 276 14.66 9.88 -14.09
CA LYS A 276 14.00 10.01 -12.78
C LYS A 276 12.84 11.02 -12.77
N GLU A 277 12.91 12.08 -13.57
CA GLU A 277 11.85 13.10 -13.68
C GLU A 277 10.59 12.56 -14.39
N ALA A 278 10.74 11.47 -15.17
CA ALA A 278 9.65 10.78 -15.86
C ALA A 278 9.04 9.64 -15.02
N CYS A 279 9.80 9.10 -14.06
CA CYS A 279 9.30 8.14 -13.08
C CYS A 279 8.36 8.79 -12.07
N GLY A 280 7.47 7.97 -11.51
CA GLY A 280 6.67 8.34 -10.36
C GLY A 280 7.55 8.65 -9.16
N ARG A 281 7.14 9.66 -8.37
CA ARG A 281 7.90 10.19 -7.22
C ARG A 281 8.23 9.15 -6.13
N TYR A 282 7.52 8.02 -6.10
CA TYR A 282 7.67 6.91 -5.15
C TYR A 282 8.09 5.61 -5.84
N CYS A 283 8.37 5.63 -7.15
CA CYS A 283 8.84 4.47 -7.89
C CYS A 283 10.16 3.93 -7.30
N GLY A 284 10.14 2.66 -6.84
CA GLY A 284 11.30 1.99 -6.25
C GLY A 284 11.75 2.53 -4.90
N ILE A 285 11.00 3.45 -4.28
CA ILE A 285 11.35 4.04 -2.98
C ILE A 285 10.44 3.45 -1.91
N VAL A 286 11.03 2.99 -0.80
CA VAL A 286 10.26 2.52 0.37
C VAL A 286 9.47 3.68 0.96
N LYS A 287 8.15 3.50 1.05
CA LYS A 287 7.23 4.49 1.60
C LYS A 287 6.32 3.90 2.65
N THR A 288 6.07 4.69 3.69
CA THR A 288 5.07 4.40 4.73
C THR A 288 3.69 4.82 4.24
N PHE A 289 2.76 3.87 4.24
CA PHE A 289 1.36 4.08 3.91
C PHE A 289 0.49 3.86 5.14
N PHE A 290 -0.27 4.89 5.49
CA PHE A 290 -1.32 4.81 6.49
C PHE A 290 -2.59 4.26 5.83
N LEU A 291 -3.07 3.13 6.36
CA LEU A 291 -4.27 2.47 5.87
C LEU A 291 -5.53 3.19 6.36
N LYS A 292 -6.66 2.89 5.71
CA LYS A 292 -7.99 3.42 6.07
C LYS A 292 -9.00 2.30 6.12
N TYR A 293 -9.98 2.41 7.01
CA TYR A 293 -11.11 1.48 7.03
C TYR A 293 -11.97 1.61 5.76
N PRO A 294 -12.52 0.50 5.23
CA PRO A 294 -13.50 0.53 4.15
C PRO A 294 -14.86 1.02 4.65
N GLY A 295 -15.56 1.80 3.81
CA GLY A 295 -16.91 2.28 4.08
C GLY A 295 -17.01 3.27 5.24
N ASN A 296 -18.16 3.28 5.93
CA ASN A 296 -18.45 4.22 7.01
C ASN A 296 -17.84 3.82 8.38
N ARG A 297 -17.16 2.66 8.48
CA ARG A 297 -16.54 2.21 9.74
C ARG A 297 -15.56 3.22 10.32
N GLY A 298 -14.85 3.96 9.47
CA GLY A 298 -13.94 5.01 9.93
C GLY A 298 -14.63 6.19 10.63
N LYS A 299 -15.95 6.40 10.41
CA LYS A 299 -16.71 7.50 11.03
C LYS A 299 -17.30 7.11 12.39
N SER A 300 -17.58 5.83 12.63
CA SER A 300 -18.20 5.35 13.87
C SER A 300 -17.23 5.20 15.05
N ILE A 301 -15.92 5.22 14.81
CA ILE A 301 -14.90 4.94 15.84
C ILE A 301 -14.46 6.19 16.62
N GLY A 302 -14.92 7.40 16.25
CA GLY A 302 -14.63 8.64 16.99
C GLY A 302 -13.15 9.01 16.97
N ALA A 303 -12.79 9.96 16.10
CA ALA A 303 -11.42 10.28 15.69
C ALA A 303 -10.69 9.16 14.92
N GLU A 304 -9.86 9.55 13.96
CA GLU A 304 -9.22 8.72 12.94
C GLU A 304 -8.24 7.67 13.51
N ARG A 305 -8.72 6.61 14.19
CA ARG A 305 -7.85 5.49 14.54
C ARG A 305 -7.31 4.85 13.26
N ILE A 306 -5.99 4.94 13.08
CA ILE A 306 -5.29 4.31 11.95
C ILE A 306 -5.37 2.79 12.16
N PRO A 307 -5.95 2.01 11.23
CA PRO A 307 -6.07 0.55 11.37
C PRO A 307 -4.72 -0.18 11.35
N GLY A 308 -3.74 0.43 10.70
CA GLY A 308 -2.42 -0.13 10.50
C GLY A 308 -1.59 0.75 9.60
N THR A 309 -0.28 0.57 9.67
CA THR A 309 0.66 1.19 8.74
C THR A 309 1.54 0.12 8.11
N VAL A 310 1.90 0.36 6.86
CA VAL A 310 2.77 -0.54 6.11
C VAL A 310 3.85 0.24 5.40
N ARG A 311 5.10 -0.23 5.50
CA ARG A 311 6.23 0.29 4.73
C ARG A 311 6.48 -0.63 3.55
N VAL A 312 6.29 -0.11 2.35
CA VAL A 312 6.40 -0.88 1.11
C VAL A 312 7.13 -0.07 0.03
N GLY A 313 8.04 -0.72 -0.68
CA GLY A 313 8.61 -0.22 -1.93
C GLY A 313 7.75 -0.67 -3.10
N LEU A 314 7.29 0.26 -3.94
CA LEU A 314 6.43 -0.05 -5.08
C LEU A 314 7.13 0.32 -6.38
N TRP A 315 7.12 -0.60 -7.34
CA TRP A 315 7.60 -0.37 -8.70
C TRP A 315 6.56 -0.89 -9.67
N PHE A 316 6.11 -0.06 -10.61
CA PHE A 316 5.18 -0.47 -11.66
C PHE A 316 5.75 -0.09 -13.01
N GLY A 317 5.87 -1.03 -13.95
CA GLY A 317 6.47 -0.73 -15.24
C GLY A 317 6.22 -1.81 -16.26
N LEU A 318 6.73 -1.60 -17.47
CA LEU A 318 6.63 -2.59 -18.52
C LEU A 318 7.40 -3.84 -18.11
N GLU A 319 6.89 -5.02 -18.47
CA GLU A 319 7.50 -6.29 -18.08
C GLU A 319 8.97 -6.39 -18.55
N LEU A 320 9.24 -5.91 -19.77
CA LEU A 320 10.58 -5.81 -20.37
C LEU A 320 11.55 -4.90 -19.59
N GLU A 321 11.04 -4.02 -18.72
CA GLU A 321 11.85 -3.11 -17.90
C GLU A 321 12.06 -3.65 -16.47
N SER A 322 11.56 -4.86 -16.16
CA SER A 322 11.63 -5.50 -14.83
C SER A 322 13.04 -5.62 -14.26
N ASP A 323 14.04 -5.77 -15.12
CA ASP A 323 15.43 -5.90 -14.67
C ASP A 323 15.93 -4.63 -13.97
N ASN A 324 15.33 -3.47 -14.25
CA ASN A 324 15.66 -2.23 -13.54
C ASN A 324 15.23 -2.28 -12.07
N PHE A 325 14.12 -2.95 -11.76
CA PHE A 325 13.73 -3.20 -10.38
C PHE A 325 14.71 -4.17 -9.70
N ARG A 326 15.04 -5.29 -10.36
CA ARG A 326 16.00 -6.28 -9.82
C ARG A 326 17.36 -5.64 -9.52
N LYS A 327 17.90 -4.85 -10.45
CA LYS A 327 19.17 -4.12 -10.27
C LYS A 327 19.11 -3.05 -9.17
N SER A 328 17.93 -2.61 -8.76
CA SER A 328 17.77 -1.65 -7.66
C SER A 328 17.90 -2.27 -6.27
N LEU A 329 17.77 -3.61 -6.16
CA LEU A 329 18.01 -4.35 -4.94
C LEU A 329 19.52 -4.53 -4.73
N LYS A 330 20.14 -3.65 -3.94
CA LYS A 330 21.60 -3.64 -3.73
C LYS A 330 22.07 -4.67 -2.70
N ASP A 331 21.28 -4.89 -1.64
CA ASP A 331 21.64 -5.73 -0.49
C ASP A 331 20.61 -6.85 -0.26
N SER A 332 19.83 -7.19 -1.29
CA SER A 332 18.84 -8.26 -1.22
C SER A 332 18.77 -9.04 -2.52
N HIS A 333 18.52 -10.34 -2.40
CA HIS A 333 18.21 -11.21 -3.51
C HIS A 333 16.73 -11.63 -3.41
N MET A 334 16.10 -11.84 -4.56
CA MET A 334 14.75 -12.38 -4.60
C MET A 334 14.85 -13.90 -4.47
N ALA A 335 14.09 -14.46 -3.54
CA ALA A 335 13.87 -15.90 -3.45
C ALA A 335 12.38 -16.19 -3.72
N ILE A 336 12.11 -17.30 -4.40
CA ILE A 336 10.75 -17.81 -4.58
C ILE A 336 10.68 -19.14 -3.86
N PHE A 337 9.73 -19.25 -2.93
CA PHE A 337 9.53 -20.46 -2.16
C PHE A 337 8.34 -21.24 -2.72
N ALA A 338 8.53 -22.55 -2.90
CA ALA A 338 7.41 -23.47 -2.94
C ALA A 338 6.93 -23.72 -1.50
N GLU A 339 5.63 -23.58 -1.27
CA GLU A 339 5.07 -23.63 0.08
C GLU A 339 3.90 -24.61 0.15
N THR A 340 3.86 -25.39 1.23
CA THR A 340 2.70 -26.19 1.63
C THR A 340 2.63 -26.29 3.15
N TYR A 341 1.41 -26.49 3.66
CA TYR A 341 1.08 -26.55 5.08
C TYR A 341 0.72 -27.99 5.45
N GLU A 342 1.47 -28.59 6.37
CA GLU A 342 1.12 -29.90 6.92
C GLU A 342 0.00 -29.76 7.95
N ASN A 343 -1.10 -30.46 7.74
CA ASN A 343 -2.22 -30.50 8.66
C ASN A 343 -2.13 -31.76 9.54
N GLN A 344 -2.34 -31.58 10.84
CA GLN A 344 -2.45 -32.66 11.82
C GLN A 344 -3.58 -32.33 12.79
N MET A 345 -4.19 -33.35 13.41
CA MET A 345 -5.13 -33.17 14.52
C MET A 345 -4.63 -33.94 15.74
N ASN A 346 -4.87 -33.39 16.93
CA ASN A 346 -4.57 -34.07 18.18
C ASN A 346 -5.79 -34.89 18.61
N ILE A 347 -5.66 -36.21 18.62
CA ILE A 347 -6.66 -37.14 19.15
C ILE A 347 -6.05 -37.80 20.39
N VAL A 348 -6.64 -37.54 21.56
CA VAL A 348 -6.23 -38.16 22.84
C VAL A 348 -4.71 -37.99 23.10
N GLY A 349 -4.19 -36.78 22.89
CA GLY A 349 -2.78 -36.45 23.12
C GLY A 349 -1.82 -36.85 21.99
N GLN A 350 -2.29 -37.55 20.95
CA GLN A 350 -1.46 -37.95 19.81
C GLN A 350 -1.81 -37.15 18.56
N TRP A 351 -0.79 -36.53 17.96
CA TRP A 351 -0.91 -35.87 16.66
C TRP A 351 -0.97 -36.90 15.54
N THR A 352 -2.00 -36.81 14.70
CA THR A 352 -2.21 -37.71 13.56
C THR A 352 -2.71 -36.96 12.33
N SER A 353 -2.33 -37.46 11.16
CA SER A 353 -2.83 -36.99 9.87
C SER A 353 -3.95 -37.88 9.30
N LYS A 354 -4.41 -38.89 10.05
CA LYS A 354 -5.47 -39.81 9.61
C LYS A 354 -6.84 -39.22 9.94
N GLY A 355 -7.79 -39.32 9.00
CA GLY A 355 -9.17 -38.86 9.20
C GLY A 355 -9.33 -37.34 9.23
N LEU A 356 -8.36 -36.58 8.72
CA LEU A 356 -8.44 -35.12 8.66
C LEU A 356 -9.63 -34.66 7.81
N PRO A 357 -10.38 -33.63 8.25
CA PRO A 357 -11.40 -32.98 7.41
C PRO A 357 -10.77 -32.09 6.32
N ARG A 358 -9.44 -32.03 6.24
CA ARG A 358 -8.64 -31.23 5.31
C ARG A 358 -7.52 -32.09 4.70
N PRO A 359 -6.96 -31.70 3.54
CA PRO A 359 -5.82 -32.41 2.97
C PRO A 359 -4.64 -32.48 3.94
N LYS A 360 -3.87 -33.59 3.93
CA LYS A 360 -2.65 -33.71 4.76
C LYS A 360 -1.67 -32.56 4.49
N PHE A 361 -1.50 -32.19 3.23
CA PHE A 361 -0.72 -31.03 2.81
C PHE A 361 -1.61 -30.09 2.03
N SER A 362 -1.66 -28.82 2.43
CA SER A 362 -2.57 -27.84 1.84
C SER A 362 -1.91 -26.50 1.52
N ASP A 363 -2.69 -25.59 0.92
CA ASP A 363 -2.42 -24.16 0.95
C ASP A 363 -2.66 -23.56 2.36
N ALA A 364 -2.33 -22.28 2.51
CA ALA A 364 -2.50 -21.55 3.77
C ALA A 364 -3.96 -21.50 4.26
N SER A 365 -4.94 -21.66 3.36
CA SER A 365 -6.36 -21.69 3.74
C SER A 365 -6.83 -23.06 4.25
N GLY A 366 -6.01 -24.11 4.10
CA GLY A 366 -6.37 -25.47 4.50
C GLY A 366 -7.28 -26.19 3.51
N LYS A 367 -7.49 -25.66 2.30
CA LYS A 367 -8.56 -26.10 1.37
C LYS A 367 -8.03 -26.82 0.14
N ILE A 368 -6.93 -26.33 -0.43
CA ILE A 368 -6.37 -26.85 -1.67
C ILE A 368 -5.28 -27.86 -1.32
N ALA A 369 -5.38 -29.09 -1.83
CA ALA A 369 -4.35 -30.11 -1.61
C ALA A 369 -3.06 -29.79 -2.38
N LEU A 370 -1.94 -29.68 -1.66
CA LEU A 370 -0.62 -29.34 -2.21
C LEU A 370 0.46 -30.31 -1.69
N PRO A 371 0.39 -31.60 -2.04
CA PRO A 371 1.37 -32.57 -1.57
C PRO A 371 2.78 -32.27 -2.14
N LYS A 372 3.80 -32.44 -1.28
CA LYS A 372 5.20 -32.06 -1.57
C LYS A 372 5.75 -32.68 -2.86
N ASP A 373 5.36 -33.90 -3.19
CA ASP A 373 5.79 -34.66 -4.38
C ASP A 373 5.18 -34.17 -5.70
N LYS A 374 4.23 -33.22 -5.66
CA LYS A 374 3.58 -32.66 -6.86
C LYS A 374 4.14 -31.31 -7.29
N PHE A 375 5.06 -30.74 -6.51
CA PHE A 375 5.76 -29.52 -6.91
C PHE A 375 6.85 -29.85 -7.92
N ASN A 376 6.75 -29.25 -9.10
CA ASN A 376 7.78 -29.34 -10.14
C ASN A 376 8.53 -28.01 -10.24
N CYS A 377 9.85 -28.07 -10.35
CA CYS A 377 10.65 -26.88 -10.60
C CYS A 377 10.33 -26.36 -12.02
N PRO A 378 10.01 -25.07 -12.20
CA PRO A 378 9.77 -24.52 -13.52
C PRO A 378 10.99 -24.61 -14.44
N ASP A 379 10.76 -24.57 -15.75
CA ASP A 379 11.85 -24.51 -16.74
C ASP A 379 12.80 -23.34 -16.45
N LEU A 380 14.11 -23.59 -16.54
CA LEU A 380 15.20 -22.65 -16.21
C LEU A 380 15.39 -22.33 -14.72
N TRP A 381 14.66 -23.00 -13.82
CA TRP A 381 14.89 -22.93 -12.38
C TRP A 381 15.54 -24.21 -11.87
N SER A 382 16.21 -24.09 -10.73
CA SER A 382 16.70 -25.22 -9.94
C SER A 382 16.27 -25.05 -8.49
N TRP A 383 15.94 -26.14 -7.81
CA TRP A 383 15.70 -26.12 -6.37
C TRP A 383 16.97 -25.69 -5.64
N ASP A 384 16.80 -24.80 -4.66
CA ASP A 384 17.85 -24.39 -3.73
C ASP A 384 17.55 -25.00 -2.35
N GLY A 385 17.99 -26.24 -2.15
CA GLY A 385 17.79 -27.00 -0.92
C GLY A 385 16.55 -27.90 -0.89
N ASP A 386 16.45 -28.67 0.19
CA ASP A 386 15.32 -29.56 0.49
C ASP A 386 14.19 -28.84 1.25
N TRP A 387 13.04 -29.51 1.39
CA TRP A 387 11.95 -29.03 2.23
C TRP A 387 12.42 -28.79 3.67
N PHE A 388 12.19 -27.59 4.18
CA PHE A 388 12.39 -27.24 5.58
C PHE A 388 11.09 -26.72 6.21
N VAL A 389 11.03 -26.71 7.54
CA VAL A 389 9.92 -26.11 8.27
C VAL A 389 10.18 -24.61 8.42
N SER A 390 9.36 -23.79 7.77
CA SER A 390 9.37 -22.34 7.99
C SER A 390 8.65 -22.05 9.30
N LEU A 391 9.37 -21.59 10.31
CA LEU A 391 8.78 -21.19 11.59
C LEU A 391 7.92 -19.93 11.40
N GLU A 392 6.72 -19.94 11.97
CA GLU A 392 5.90 -18.73 12.04
C GLU A 392 6.60 -17.72 12.96
N THR A 393 6.99 -16.58 12.40
CA THR A 393 7.83 -15.59 13.08
C THR A 393 7.20 -15.01 14.34
N SER A 394 5.87 -14.98 14.45
CA SER A 394 5.19 -14.53 15.67
C SER A 394 5.46 -15.44 16.87
N LEU A 395 5.77 -16.73 16.65
CA LEU A 395 6.09 -17.67 17.72
C LEU A 395 7.44 -17.38 18.40
N LEU A 396 8.26 -16.52 17.81
CA LEU A 396 9.50 -16.04 18.42
C LEU A 396 9.26 -14.92 19.45
N TYR A 397 8.04 -14.39 19.48
CA TYR A 397 7.61 -13.30 20.35
C TYR A 397 6.52 -13.80 21.29
N ASP A 398 6.76 -14.95 21.90
CA ASP A 398 5.95 -15.42 23.01
C ASP A 398 5.91 -14.35 24.11
N VAL A 399 4.90 -14.39 24.98
CA VAL A 399 4.61 -13.30 25.92
C VAL A 399 5.80 -12.98 26.83
N ASP A 400 6.70 -13.93 27.00
CA ASP A 400 7.91 -13.94 27.82
C ASP A 400 9.22 -13.75 27.01
N ALA A 401 9.14 -13.64 25.67
CA ALA A 401 10.29 -13.64 24.78
C ALA A 401 11.21 -12.42 25.00
N GLY A 402 12.48 -12.70 25.36
CA GLY A 402 13.48 -11.68 25.65
C GLY A 402 13.38 -11.07 27.04
N MET A 403 12.44 -11.54 27.87
CA MET A 403 12.33 -11.15 29.26
C MET A 403 13.06 -12.16 30.15
N THR A 404 13.61 -11.66 31.26
CA THR A 404 14.17 -12.51 32.32
C THR A 404 13.17 -12.79 33.43
N ASN A 405 12.10 -11.99 33.50
CA ASN A 405 11.01 -12.09 34.46
C ASN A 405 9.68 -11.97 33.71
N PHE A 406 8.71 -12.82 34.01
CA PHE A 406 7.38 -12.84 33.39
C PHE A 406 6.33 -13.08 34.46
N LEU A 407 5.25 -12.31 34.45
CA LEU A 407 4.14 -12.45 35.38
C LEU A 407 3.08 -13.34 34.71
N GLU A 408 2.88 -14.54 35.27
CA GLU A 408 1.76 -15.40 34.88
C GLU A 408 0.50 -14.95 35.62
N ASP A 409 -0.61 -14.79 34.90
CA ASP A 409 -1.91 -14.46 35.48
C ASP A 409 -3.00 -15.49 35.13
N CYS A 410 -3.93 -15.70 36.06
CA CYS A 410 -5.09 -16.54 35.85
C CYS A 410 -6.28 -15.97 36.62
N TYR A 411 -7.47 -16.10 36.06
CA TYR A 411 -8.71 -15.60 36.66
C TYR A 411 -9.53 -16.78 37.13
N GLU A 412 -9.76 -16.86 38.44
CA GLU A 412 -10.69 -17.82 39.03
C GLU A 412 -12.12 -17.30 38.86
N MET A 413 -12.97 -18.12 38.23
CA MET A 413 -14.30 -17.71 37.80
C MET A 413 -15.37 -18.41 38.62
N GLN A 414 -16.27 -17.61 39.18
CA GLN A 414 -17.50 -18.06 39.81
C GLN A 414 -18.71 -17.52 39.05
N SER A 415 -19.84 -18.22 39.15
CA SER A 415 -21.09 -17.84 38.50
C SER A 415 -22.26 -18.07 39.44
N ARG A 416 -23.36 -17.33 39.22
CA ARG A 416 -24.60 -17.51 39.98
C ARG A 416 -25.77 -17.57 39.00
N ALA A 417 -26.71 -18.49 39.24
CA ALA A 417 -27.83 -18.71 38.34
C ALA A 417 -28.81 -17.52 38.30
N LEU A 418 -28.91 -16.76 39.39
CA LEU A 418 -29.82 -15.62 39.53
C LEU A 418 -29.13 -14.47 40.30
N PRO A 419 -29.48 -13.19 40.02
CA PRO A 419 -29.02 -12.07 40.83
C PRO A 419 -29.39 -12.26 42.31
N GLY A 420 -28.40 -12.17 43.20
CA GLY A 420 -28.57 -12.36 44.64
C GLY A 420 -28.48 -13.80 45.15
N ALA A 421 -28.35 -14.79 44.26
CA ALA A 421 -28.00 -16.16 44.66
C ALA A 421 -26.52 -16.25 45.07
N PRO A 422 -26.14 -17.27 45.89
CA PRO A 422 -24.75 -17.55 46.21
C PRO A 422 -23.91 -17.79 44.96
N TRP A 423 -22.62 -17.47 45.05
CA TRP A 423 -21.66 -17.80 44.00
C TRP A 423 -21.37 -19.31 44.01
N GLU A 424 -21.31 -19.89 42.83
CA GLU A 424 -20.96 -21.29 42.57
C GLU A 424 -19.79 -21.36 41.59
N VAL A 425 -19.08 -22.48 41.57
CA VAL A 425 -17.98 -22.71 40.62
C VAL A 425 -18.50 -22.56 39.18
N ALA A 426 -17.89 -21.69 38.39
CA ALA A 426 -18.29 -21.51 37.00
C ALA A 426 -17.93 -22.74 36.15
N ALA A 427 -18.67 -22.93 35.05
CA ALA A 427 -18.43 -24.00 34.08
C ALA A 427 -17.00 -23.97 33.48
N VAL A 428 -16.42 -22.77 33.40
CA VAL A 428 -14.98 -22.54 33.16
C VAL A 428 -14.44 -21.99 34.47
N THR A 429 -13.65 -22.77 35.20
CA THR A 429 -13.20 -22.41 36.56
C THR A 429 -11.99 -21.49 36.57
N TYR A 430 -11.06 -21.66 35.63
CA TYR A 430 -9.91 -20.79 35.45
C TYR A 430 -9.83 -20.35 34.00
N ALA A 431 -9.53 -19.07 33.77
CA ALA A 431 -9.41 -18.53 32.43
C ALA A 431 -8.31 -17.46 32.32
N THR A 432 -7.86 -17.20 31.10
CA THR A 432 -7.06 -16.01 30.77
C THR A 432 -7.96 -14.77 30.79
N VAL A 433 -7.36 -13.57 30.77
CA VAL A 433 -8.10 -12.30 30.62
C VAL A 433 -8.99 -12.25 29.36
N ARG A 434 -8.69 -13.07 28.35
CA ARG A 434 -9.45 -13.19 27.09
C ARG A 434 -10.59 -14.21 27.16
N GLY A 435 -10.70 -14.94 28.26
CA GLY A 435 -11.73 -15.97 28.48
C GLY A 435 -11.35 -17.36 27.97
N ASP A 436 -10.08 -17.59 27.62
CA ASP A 436 -9.61 -18.92 27.23
C ASP A 436 -9.45 -19.81 28.48
N THR A 437 -9.98 -21.03 28.43
CA THR A 437 -9.93 -21.97 29.56
C THR A 437 -8.51 -22.36 29.92
N LEU A 438 -8.18 -22.29 31.22
CA LEU A 438 -6.91 -22.73 31.79
C LEU A 438 -7.11 -23.97 32.69
N PRO A 439 -6.04 -24.77 32.91
CA PRO A 439 -6.02 -25.71 34.03
C PRO A 439 -6.07 -24.94 35.37
N LYS A 440 -6.25 -25.68 36.48
CA LYS A 440 -6.16 -25.06 37.81
C LYS A 440 -4.80 -24.41 37.99
N LYS A 441 -4.75 -23.32 38.76
CA LYS A 441 -3.50 -22.57 38.98
C LYS A 441 -2.36 -23.45 39.52
N GLU A 442 -2.68 -24.47 40.32
CA GLU A 442 -1.69 -25.44 40.85
C GLU A 442 -1.15 -26.41 39.78
N ASP A 443 -1.90 -26.63 38.71
CA ASP A 443 -1.55 -27.53 37.60
C ASP A 443 -0.86 -26.80 36.44
N ILE A 444 -0.75 -25.45 36.50
CA ILE A 444 0.00 -24.65 35.53
C ILE A 444 1.49 -24.93 35.68
N LYS A 445 2.10 -25.50 34.64
CA LYS A 445 3.51 -25.87 34.65
C LYS A 445 4.36 -24.70 34.20
N CYS A 446 5.44 -24.46 34.95
CA CYS A 446 6.48 -23.52 34.53
C CYS A 446 7.06 -23.95 33.17
N PRO A 447 7.16 -23.04 32.18
CA PRO A 447 7.75 -23.35 30.88
C PRO A 447 9.21 -23.84 30.97
N LYS A 448 9.67 -24.55 29.94
CA LYS A 448 11.04 -25.05 29.89
C LYS A 448 12.04 -23.88 29.89
N ASN A 449 13.03 -23.93 30.78
CA ASN A 449 14.04 -22.88 31.03
C ASN A 449 13.56 -21.67 31.85
N TRP A 450 12.36 -21.72 32.40
CA TRP A 450 11.86 -20.77 33.39
C TRP A 450 11.87 -21.39 34.79
N GLN A 451 11.86 -20.54 35.81
CA GLN A 451 11.64 -20.92 37.19
C GLN A 451 10.61 -19.96 37.80
N TRP A 452 9.73 -20.49 38.66
CA TRP A 452 8.83 -19.65 39.45
C TRP A 452 9.67 -18.83 40.44
N ASP A 453 9.46 -17.52 40.43
CA ASP A 453 10.10 -16.60 41.37
C ASP A 453 9.23 -16.39 42.64
N ASP A 454 7.90 -16.44 42.47
CA ASP A 454 6.91 -16.23 43.54
C ASP A 454 5.77 -17.27 43.49
N ASP A 455 5.06 -17.41 44.62
CA ASP A 455 3.79 -18.16 44.71
C ASP A 455 2.63 -17.36 44.09
N TRP A 456 1.53 -18.04 43.77
CA TRP A 456 0.30 -17.38 43.30
C TRP A 456 -0.26 -16.43 44.36
N VAL A 457 -0.39 -15.15 44.01
CA VAL A 457 -0.98 -14.10 44.86
C VAL A 457 -2.21 -13.49 44.18
N VAL A 458 -3.22 -13.15 44.97
CA VAL A 458 -4.41 -12.42 44.50
C VAL A 458 -4.06 -10.93 44.34
N ASP A 459 -4.26 -10.38 43.13
CA ASP A 459 -3.93 -8.99 42.81
C ASP A 459 -5.05 -8.02 43.24
N ILE A 460 -4.99 -7.56 44.49
CA ILE A 460 -5.89 -6.56 45.06
C ILE A 460 -5.57 -5.11 44.67
N ASN A 461 -4.53 -4.88 43.85
CA ASN A 461 -4.12 -3.52 43.46
C ASN A 461 -4.87 -3.01 42.23
N ARG A 462 -5.67 -3.86 41.57
CA ARG A 462 -6.52 -3.50 40.44
C ARG A 462 -7.88 -2.97 40.92
N GLY A 463 -8.74 -2.59 39.98
CA GLY A 463 -10.12 -2.18 40.28
C GLY A 463 -11.03 -3.36 40.63
N VAL A 464 -10.66 -4.11 41.68
CA VAL A 464 -11.33 -5.30 42.20
C VAL A 464 -11.95 -5.02 43.58
N ASP A 465 -12.70 -5.97 44.13
CA ASP A 465 -13.21 -5.84 45.50
C ASP A 465 -12.14 -6.25 46.54
N GLU A 466 -12.49 -6.31 47.83
CA GLU A 466 -11.52 -6.60 48.90
C GLU A 466 -10.95 -8.03 48.84
N GLU A 467 -11.57 -8.93 48.07
CA GLU A 467 -11.17 -10.33 47.92
C GLU A 467 -10.48 -10.64 46.59
N GLY A 468 -10.36 -9.66 45.68
CA GLY A 468 -9.73 -9.78 44.36
C GLY A 468 -10.71 -9.99 43.22
#